data_AF-A0A1I8MIW1-F1
#
_entry.id   AF-A0A1I8MIW1-F1
#
_cell.length_a   1.000
_cell.length_b   1.000
_cell.length_c   1.000
_cell.angle_alpha   90.00
_cell.angle_beta   90.00
_cell.angle_gamma   90.00
#
_symmetry.space_group_name_H-M   'P 1'
#
loop_
_entity.id
_entity.type
_entity.pdbx_description
1 polymer ?
#
loop_
_entity_poly.entity_id
_entity_poly.type
_entity_poly.pdbx_seq_one_letter_code
_entity_poly.pdbx_strand_id
1 'polypeptide(L)'
;MFKVSSGIFALFALLEIGVAEKSQVELNLANTILRSTSSIQYDPLKSAECFSAYLPKLNNLTAVYEEDYQLCLKKSEDSKEALRNELEPAVSVVNSTRDEICQGFAECVFDSDPYGYFECSNDAAGKAISKAYSIQTLSQDRMQYITLKYETIQYAQNVCTSKASETYVRDSTKVHAELQDCLAGKVPEESSTSTTESTSTSADSTLNTEPF
;
A
#
# COMPACT_ATOMS: atom_id res chain seq x y z
N MET A 1 -29.49 3.36 -22.13
CA MET A 1 -28.13 2.81 -22.38
C MET A 1 -27.10 3.84 -21.95
N PHE A 2 -26.58 3.74 -20.73
CA PHE A 2 -25.38 4.49 -20.32
C PHE A 2 -24.45 3.49 -19.66
N LYS A 3 -23.38 3.13 -20.37
CA LYS A 3 -22.33 2.25 -19.89
C LYS A 3 -21.12 3.15 -19.69
N VAL A 4 -21.02 3.78 -18.53
CA VAL A 4 -19.80 4.51 -18.14
C VAL A 4 -18.82 3.47 -17.65
N SER A 5 -17.86 3.15 -18.51
CA SER A 5 -16.75 2.23 -18.23
C SER A 5 -15.77 2.88 -17.25
N SER A 6 -16.12 2.87 -15.97
CA SER A 6 -15.33 3.37 -14.84
C SER A 6 -14.24 2.37 -14.41
N GLY A 7 -13.56 1.74 -15.37
CA GLY A 7 -12.49 0.76 -15.14
C GLY A 7 -11.13 1.13 -15.74
N ILE A 8 -11.07 2.15 -16.61
CA ILE A 8 -9.85 2.48 -17.37
C ILE A 8 -8.99 3.54 -16.64
N PHE A 9 -9.56 4.36 -15.76
CA PHE A 9 -8.82 5.42 -15.09
C PHE A 9 -7.92 4.94 -13.94
N ALA A 10 -8.17 3.78 -13.33
CA ALA A 10 -7.33 3.27 -12.25
C ALA A 10 -6.07 2.54 -12.74
N LEU A 11 -6.05 2.04 -13.98
CA LEU A 11 -4.91 1.34 -14.55
C LEU A 11 -3.78 2.27 -15.01
N PHE A 12 -4.09 3.52 -15.34
CA PHE A 12 -3.08 4.49 -15.78
C PHE A 12 -2.29 5.12 -14.62
N ALA A 13 -2.86 5.20 -13.41
CA ALA A 13 -2.17 5.82 -12.26
C ALA A 13 -1.04 4.96 -11.67
N LEU A 14 -1.08 3.63 -11.83
CA LEU A 14 -0.04 2.72 -11.32
C LEU A 14 1.21 2.66 -12.21
N LEU A 15 1.11 3.07 -13.48
CA LEU A 15 2.25 3.03 -14.40
C LEU A 15 3.19 4.24 -14.29
N GLU A 16 2.73 5.38 -13.78
CA GLU A 16 3.55 6.60 -13.77
C GLU A 16 4.46 6.75 -12.55
N ILE A 17 4.10 6.18 -11.40
CA ILE A 17 4.89 6.37 -10.17
C ILE A 17 6.14 5.46 -10.18
N GLY A 18 6.04 4.23 -10.70
CA GLY A 18 7.17 3.29 -10.74
C GLY A 18 8.26 3.64 -11.77
N VAL A 19 7.93 4.36 -12.84
CA VAL A 19 8.89 4.72 -13.90
C VAL A 19 9.77 5.90 -13.48
N ALA A 20 9.24 6.83 -12.68
CA ALA A 20 9.99 8.00 -12.24
C ALA A 20 11.14 7.64 -11.29
N GLU A 21 10.96 6.63 -10.43
CA GLU A 21 11.91 6.34 -9.35
C GLU A 21 13.10 5.47 -9.81
N LYS A 22 12.84 4.46 -10.65
CA LYS A 22 13.90 3.64 -11.28
C LYS A 22 14.82 4.50 -12.16
N SER A 23 14.25 5.50 -12.84
CA SER A 23 14.99 6.46 -13.67
C SER A 23 16.02 7.26 -12.87
N GLN A 24 15.67 7.74 -11.67
CA GLN A 24 16.56 8.55 -10.84
C GLN A 24 17.78 7.78 -10.34
N VAL A 25 17.62 6.51 -9.94
CA VAL A 25 18.73 5.73 -9.39
C VAL A 25 19.71 5.28 -10.47
N GLU A 26 19.24 4.85 -11.64
CA GLU A 26 20.15 4.57 -12.76
C GLU A 26 20.87 5.85 -13.23
N LEU A 27 20.19 7.00 -13.19
CA LEU A 27 20.84 8.30 -13.41
C LEU A 27 21.93 8.58 -12.37
N ASN A 28 21.70 8.27 -11.10
CA ASN A 28 22.64 8.54 -10.02
C ASN A 28 23.88 7.64 -10.11
N LEU A 29 23.71 6.37 -10.47
CA LEU A 29 24.83 5.47 -10.72
C LEU A 29 25.63 5.89 -11.96
N ALA A 30 24.97 6.17 -13.09
CA ALA A 30 25.62 6.63 -14.31
C ALA A 30 26.40 7.94 -14.08
N ASN A 31 25.79 8.92 -13.39
CA ASN A 31 26.46 10.17 -13.02
C ASN A 31 27.66 9.93 -12.09
N THR A 32 27.57 8.95 -11.19
CA THR A 32 28.68 8.59 -10.30
C THR A 32 29.85 7.99 -11.07
N ILE A 33 29.59 7.09 -12.02
CA ILE A 33 30.62 6.51 -12.90
C ILE A 33 31.27 7.61 -13.76
N LEU A 34 30.47 8.49 -14.36
CA LEU A 34 30.98 9.58 -15.19
C LEU A 34 31.88 10.54 -14.39
N ARG A 35 31.50 10.90 -13.16
CA ARG A 35 32.29 11.78 -12.28
C ARG A 35 33.58 11.15 -11.77
N SER A 36 33.65 9.83 -11.70
CA SER A 36 34.80 9.10 -11.17
C SER A 36 35.76 8.58 -12.25
N THR A 37 35.52 8.92 -13.53
CA THR A 37 36.39 8.54 -14.66
C THR A 37 37.85 8.97 -14.49
N SER A 38 38.12 10.09 -13.82
CA SER A 38 39.49 10.52 -13.49
C SER A 38 40.14 9.64 -12.42
N SER A 39 39.40 9.30 -11.36
CA SER A 39 39.85 8.38 -10.30
C SER A 39 40.13 6.97 -10.83
N ILE A 40 39.28 6.49 -11.75
CA ILE A 40 39.42 5.17 -12.39
C ILE A 40 40.70 5.10 -13.22
N GLN A 41 41.09 6.19 -13.88
CA GLN A 41 42.33 6.24 -14.66
C GLN A 41 43.58 6.41 -13.78
N TYR A 42 43.44 7.06 -12.63
CA TYR A 42 44.56 7.32 -11.72
C TYR A 42 44.91 6.10 -10.86
N ASP A 43 43.90 5.43 -10.29
CA ASP A 43 44.07 4.20 -9.50
C ASP A 43 42.96 3.16 -9.84
N PRO A 44 43.22 2.30 -10.85
CA PRO A 44 42.25 1.29 -11.30
C PRO A 44 41.98 0.21 -10.24
N LEU A 45 42.99 -0.15 -9.44
CA LEU A 45 42.86 -1.18 -8.41
C LEU A 45 41.96 -0.67 -7.27
N LYS A 46 42.20 0.55 -6.80
CA LYS A 46 41.36 1.17 -5.76
C LYS A 46 39.91 1.34 -6.22
N SER A 47 39.73 1.75 -7.47
CA SER A 47 38.39 1.90 -8.05
C SER A 47 37.65 0.56 -8.10
N ALA A 48 38.32 -0.53 -8.51
CA ALA A 48 37.75 -1.87 -8.51
C ALA A 48 37.37 -2.35 -7.10
N GLU A 49 38.19 -2.08 -6.08
CA GLU A 49 37.87 -2.37 -4.68
C GLU A 49 36.60 -1.63 -4.24
N CYS A 50 36.51 -0.31 -4.50
CA CYS A 50 35.33 0.48 -4.16
C CYS A 50 34.06 -0.07 -4.84
N PHE A 51 34.10 -0.32 -6.15
CA PHE A 51 32.93 -0.89 -6.83
C PHE A 51 32.56 -2.28 -6.30
N SER A 52 33.55 -3.14 -6.01
CA SER A 52 33.31 -4.46 -5.43
C SER A 52 32.65 -4.40 -4.04
N ALA A 53 32.93 -3.36 -3.25
CA ALA A 53 32.38 -3.17 -1.92
C ALA A 53 30.97 -2.56 -1.94
N TYR A 54 30.71 -1.60 -2.84
CA TYR A 54 29.47 -0.81 -2.82
C TYR A 54 28.39 -1.28 -3.81
N LEU A 55 28.75 -1.94 -4.92
CA LEU A 55 27.74 -2.49 -5.84
C LEU A 55 26.84 -3.54 -5.18
N PRO A 56 27.35 -4.51 -4.39
CA PRO A 56 26.49 -5.45 -3.68
C PRO A 56 25.53 -4.76 -2.70
N LYS A 57 25.95 -3.66 -2.06
CA LYS A 57 25.11 -2.87 -1.16
C LYS A 57 23.96 -2.21 -1.91
N LEU A 58 24.24 -1.57 -3.04
CA LEU A 58 23.21 -0.97 -3.90
C LEU A 58 22.22 -2.03 -4.40
N ASN A 59 22.70 -3.18 -4.88
CA ASN A 59 21.85 -4.28 -5.31
C ASN A 59 20.95 -4.81 -4.18
N ASN A 60 21.49 -4.91 -2.96
CA ASN A 60 20.70 -5.31 -1.80
C ASN A 60 19.62 -4.28 -1.46
N LEU A 61 19.93 -2.99 -1.50
CA LEU A 61 18.93 -1.93 -1.29
C LEU A 61 17.82 -1.99 -2.33
N THR A 62 18.16 -2.25 -3.60
CA THR A 62 17.14 -2.43 -4.66
C THR A 62 16.27 -3.65 -4.40
N ALA A 63 16.85 -4.78 -3.99
CA ALA A 63 16.09 -6.00 -3.67
C ALA A 63 15.14 -5.79 -2.48
N VAL A 64 15.61 -5.10 -1.42
CA VAL A 64 14.76 -4.77 -0.26
C VAL A 64 13.63 -3.83 -0.66
N TYR A 65 13.90 -2.80 -1.47
CA TYR A 65 12.86 -1.91 -1.99
C TYR A 65 11.80 -2.68 -2.79
N GLU A 66 12.22 -3.56 -3.70
CA GLU A 66 11.30 -4.38 -4.49
C GLU A 66 10.42 -5.27 -3.60
N GLU A 67 11.02 -5.92 -2.58
CA GLU A 67 10.29 -6.74 -1.61
C GLU A 67 9.26 -5.91 -0.82
N ASP A 68 9.69 -4.79 -0.23
CA ASP A 68 8.83 -3.91 0.57
C ASP A 68 7.69 -3.34 -0.27
N TYR A 69 7.98 -2.91 -1.50
CA TYR A 69 6.98 -2.38 -2.41
C TYR A 69 5.94 -3.45 -2.77
N GLN A 70 6.37 -4.67 -3.11
CA GLN A 70 5.45 -5.77 -3.40
C GLN A 70 4.62 -6.18 -2.18
N LEU A 71 5.20 -6.14 -0.98
CA LEU A 71 4.47 -6.39 0.25
C LEU A 71 3.35 -5.35 0.48
N CYS A 72 3.62 -4.06 0.21
CA CYS A 72 2.60 -3.01 0.26
C CYS A 72 1.44 -3.27 -0.70
N LEU A 73 1.73 -3.69 -1.94
CA LEU A 73 0.71 -4.04 -2.92
C LEU A 73 -0.11 -5.25 -2.48
N LYS A 74 0.56 -6.30 -2.00
CA LYS A 74 -0.11 -7.51 -1.51
C LYS A 74 -1.06 -7.19 -0.35
N LYS A 75 -0.61 -6.40 0.62
CA LYS A 75 -1.45 -5.99 1.75
C LYS A 75 -2.69 -5.21 1.32
N SER A 76 -2.57 -4.37 0.28
CA SER A 76 -3.71 -3.67 -0.31
C SER A 76 -4.72 -4.66 -0.90
N GLU A 77 -4.24 -5.64 -1.67
CA GLU A 77 -5.12 -6.66 -2.27
C GLU A 77 -5.78 -7.55 -1.22
N ASP A 78 -5.03 -8.02 -0.21
CA ASP A 78 -5.56 -8.77 0.92
C ASP A 78 -6.65 -7.98 1.66
N SER A 79 -6.50 -6.65 1.76
CA SER A 79 -7.50 -5.77 2.39
C SER A 79 -8.78 -5.65 1.55
N LYS A 80 -8.67 -5.67 0.22
CA LYS A 80 -9.85 -5.69 -0.67
C LYS A 80 -10.58 -7.02 -0.61
N GLU A 81 -9.84 -8.12 -0.53
CA GLU A 81 -10.40 -9.46 -0.32
C GLU A 81 -11.13 -9.53 1.02
N ALA A 82 -10.51 -9.04 2.09
CA ALA A 82 -11.15 -8.96 3.40
C ALA A 82 -12.44 -8.13 3.35
N LEU A 83 -12.44 -6.98 2.66
CA LEU A 83 -13.64 -6.16 2.47
C LEU A 83 -14.73 -6.92 1.71
N ARG A 84 -14.38 -7.71 0.69
CA ARG A 84 -15.37 -8.55 -0.03
C ARG A 84 -16.03 -9.54 0.91
N ASN A 85 -15.24 -10.26 1.70
CA ASN A 85 -15.74 -11.22 2.68
C ASN A 85 -16.61 -10.56 3.75
N GLU A 86 -16.28 -9.35 4.17
CA GLU A 86 -17.07 -8.54 5.11
C GLU A 86 -18.48 -8.22 4.56
N LEU A 87 -18.63 -8.10 3.23
CA LEU A 87 -19.88 -7.71 2.57
C LEU A 87 -20.82 -8.90 2.29
N GLU A 88 -20.35 -10.14 2.38
CA GLU A 88 -21.13 -11.35 2.12
C GLU A 88 -22.49 -11.39 2.85
N PRO A 89 -22.60 -11.02 4.14
CA PRO A 89 -23.90 -10.98 4.82
C PRO A 89 -24.89 -10.01 4.16
N ALA A 90 -24.43 -8.85 3.71
CA ALA A 90 -25.28 -7.87 3.03
C ALA A 90 -25.73 -8.37 1.65
N VAL A 91 -24.83 -9.04 0.92
CA VAL A 91 -25.15 -9.71 -0.35
C VAL A 91 -26.22 -10.78 -0.13
N SER A 92 -26.08 -11.60 0.94
CA SER A 92 -27.07 -12.61 1.29
C SER A 92 -28.44 -12.00 1.57
N VAL A 93 -28.52 -10.89 2.32
CA VAL A 93 -29.79 -10.19 2.60
C VAL A 93 -30.43 -9.66 1.32
N VAL A 94 -29.66 -9.07 0.41
CA VAL A 94 -30.18 -8.60 -0.88
C VAL A 94 -30.72 -9.76 -1.70
N ASN A 95 -29.99 -10.87 -1.78
CA ASN A 95 -30.41 -12.06 -2.51
C ASN A 95 -31.69 -12.67 -1.92
N SER A 96 -31.75 -12.87 -0.60
CA SER A 96 -32.93 -13.44 0.04
C SER A 96 -34.16 -12.55 -0.16
N THR A 97 -34.00 -11.23 0.02
CA THR A 97 -35.10 -10.28 -0.16
C THR A 97 -35.59 -10.24 -1.61
N ARG A 98 -34.67 -10.32 -2.58
CA ARG A 98 -35.02 -10.44 -4.01
C ARG A 98 -35.82 -11.71 -4.27
N ASP A 99 -35.35 -12.84 -3.75
CA ASP A 99 -35.97 -14.14 -3.99
C ASP A 99 -37.38 -14.19 -3.36
N GLU A 100 -37.57 -13.59 -2.18
CA GLU A 100 -38.89 -13.43 -1.57
C GLU A 100 -39.86 -12.57 -2.41
N ILE A 101 -39.37 -11.50 -3.05
CA ILE A 101 -40.18 -10.71 -3.99
C ILE A 101 -40.59 -11.57 -5.18
N CYS A 102 -39.63 -12.26 -5.80
CA CYS A 102 -39.89 -13.13 -6.94
C CYS A 102 -40.87 -14.25 -6.60
N GLN A 103 -40.73 -14.87 -5.43
CA GLN A 103 -41.63 -15.93 -4.97
C GLN A 103 -43.05 -15.39 -4.77
N GLY A 104 -43.22 -14.22 -4.16
CA GLY A 104 -44.55 -13.63 -3.94
C GLY A 104 -45.32 -13.41 -5.25
N PHE A 105 -44.65 -13.07 -6.34
CA PHE A 105 -45.27 -13.01 -7.66
C PHE A 105 -45.47 -14.38 -8.30
N ALA A 106 -44.55 -15.32 -8.10
CA ALA A 106 -44.64 -16.68 -8.65
C ALA A 106 -45.82 -17.49 -8.07
N GLU A 107 -46.27 -17.15 -6.86
CA GLU A 107 -47.45 -17.74 -6.21
C GLU A 107 -48.77 -17.31 -6.88
N CYS A 108 -48.78 -16.22 -7.65
CA CYS A 108 -49.96 -15.75 -8.37
C CYS A 108 -50.11 -16.47 -9.73
N VAL A 109 -50.84 -17.59 -9.74
CA VAL A 109 -51.08 -18.39 -10.95
C VAL A 109 -52.35 -17.92 -11.67
N PHE A 110 -52.24 -17.73 -12.99
CA PHE A 110 -53.40 -17.44 -13.83
C PHE A 110 -54.12 -18.74 -14.21
N ASP A 111 -55.13 -19.09 -13.41
CA ASP A 111 -56.02 -20.23 -13.66
C ASP A 111 -57.38 -19.76 -14.22
N SER A 112 -58.50 -20.30 -13.73
CA SER A 112 -59.85 -19.93 -14.19
C SER A 112 -60.45 -18.69 -13.52
N ASP A 113 -59.73 -18.03 -12.60
CA ASP A 113 -60.17 -16.82 -11.88
C ASP A 113 -59.27 -15.61 -12.20
N PRO A 114 -59.66 -14.77 -13.18
CA PRO A 114 -58.92 -13.57 -13.51
C PRO A 114 -58.88 -12.53 -12.38
N TYR A 115 -59.94 -12.43 -11.57
CA TYR A 115 -60.00 -11.45 -10.48
C TYR A 115 -59.00 -11.82 -9.38
N GLY A 116 -59.02 -13.08 -8.92
CA GLY A 116 -58.09 -13.58 -7.92
C GLY A 116 -56.62 -13.47 -8.36
N TYR A 117 -56.34 -13.69 -9.64
CA TYR A 117 -54.99 -13.45 -10.19
C TYR A 117 -54.53 -11.99 -10.06
N PHE A 118 -55.38 -11.03 -10.45
CA PHE A 118 -55.05 -9.60 -10.33
C PHE A 118 -55.00 -9.12 -8.88
N GLU A 119 -55.88 -9.64 -8.00
CA GLU A 119 -55.85 -9.35 -6.56
C GLU A 119 -54.55 -9.85 -5.92
N CYS A 120 -54.16 -11.10 -6.18
CA CYS A 120 -52.89 -11.68 -5.73
C CYS A 120 -51.70 -10.84 -6.23
N SER A 121 -51.68 -10.52 -7.53
CA SER A 121 -50.60 -9.74 -8.13
C SER A 121 -50.48 -8.35 -7.51
N ASN A 122 -51.61 -7.72 -7.18
CA ASN A 122 -51.65 -6.41 -6.52
C ASN A 122 -51.12 -6.48 -5.08
N ASP A 123 -51.47 -7.51 -4.32
CA ASP A 123 -50.92 -7.73 -2.96
C ASP A 123 -49.41 -8.04 -2.99
N ALA A 124 -48.98 -8.93 -3.90
CA ALA A 124 -47.57 -9.23 -4.12
C ALA A 124 -46.76 -7.96 -4.48
N ALA A 125 -47.30 -7.12 -5.36
CA ALA A 125 -46.70 -5.83 -5.70
C ALA A 125 -46.64 -4.88 -4.49
N GLY A 126 -47.71 -4.79 -3.70
CA GLY A 126 -47.72 -3.99 -2.47
C GLY A 126 -46.64 -4.40 -1.48
N LYS A 127 -46.47 -5.71 -1.26
CA LYS A 127 -45.41 -6.28 -0.41
C LYS A 127 -44.01 -6.08 -1.00
N ALA A 128 -43.88 -6.11 -2.32
CA ALA A 128 -42.60 -5.93 -3.00
C ALA A 128 -42.05 -4.50 -2.86
N ILE A 129 -42.90 -3.48 -2.76
CA ILE A 129 -42.47 -2.08 -2.66
C ILE A 129 -41.60 -1.84 -1.42
N SER A 130 -42.03 -2.30 -0.25
CA SER A 130 -41.27 -2.11 1.00
C SER A 130 -39.94 -2.88 0.97
N LYS A 131 -39.95 -4.11 0.45
CA LYS A 131 -38.75 -4.95 0.28
C LYS A 131 -37.75 -4.34 -0.71
N ALA A 132 -38.24 -3.83 -1.84
CA ALA A 132 -37.41 -3.14 -2.83
C ALA A 132 -36.78 -1.88 -2.23
N TYR A 133 -37.53 -1.12 -1.44
CA TYR A 133 -37.00 0.03 -0.71
C TYR A 133 -35.92 -0.38 0.29
N SER A 134 -36.11 -1.46 1.04
CA SER A 134 -35.07 -1.99 1.95
C SER A 134 -33.78 -2.40 1.21
N ILE A 135 -33.90 -3.08 0.06
CA ILE A 135 -32.75 -3.39 -0.81
C ILE A 135 -32.05 -2.10 -1.24
N GLN A 136 -32.82 -1.10 -1.68
CA GLN A 136 -32.27 0.18 -2.12
C GLN A 136 -31.48 0.87 -1.01
N THR A 137 -32.05 1.01 0.18
CA THR A 137 -31.38 1.65 1.33
C THR A 137 -30.11 0.89 1.72
N LEU A 138 -30.20 -0.43 1.91
CA LEU A 138 -29.03 -1.25 2.24
C LEU A 138 -27.93 -1.13 1.18
N SER A 139 -28.31 -1.15 -0.10
CA SER A 139 -27.35 -1.03 -1.21
C SER A 139 -26.68 0.34 -1.22
N GLN A 140 -27.43 1.43 -1.02
CA GLN A 140 -26.88 2.78 -0.95
C GLN A 140 -25.89 2.93 0.20
N ASP A 141 -26.24 2.43 1.39
CA ASP A 141 -25.37 2.45 2.56
C ASP A 141 -24.08 1.65 2.29
N ARG A 142 -24.20 0.45 1.71
CA ARG A 142 -23.04 -0.39 1.39
C ARG A 142 -22.18 0.20 0.27
N MET A 143 -22.78 0.84 -0.73
CA MET A 143 -22.03 1.55 -1.78
C MET A 143 -21.15 2.65 -1.18
N GLN A 144 -21.71 3.49 -0.29
CA GLN A 144 -20.95 4.54 0.37
C GLN A 144 -19.83 3.97 1.25
N TYR A 145 -20.15 2.92 2.00
CA TYR A 145 -19.17 2.22 2.83
C TYR A 145 -18.00 1.65 2.01
N ILE A 146 -18.30 0.99 0.90
CA ILE A 146 -17.31 0.41 -0.01
C ILE A 146 -16.39 1.50 -0.57
N THR A 147 -16.96 2.62 -1.02
CA THR A 147 -16.18 3.77 -1.52
C THR A 147 -15.19 4.26 -0.47
N LEU A 148 -15.66 4.52 0.75
CA LEU A 148 -14.80 4.98 1.85
C LEU A 148 -13.68 3.97 2.16
N LYS A 149 -14.00 2.68 2.17
CA LYS A 149 -13.00 1.62 2.43
C LYS A 149 -11.97 1.52 1.32
N TYR A 150 -12.37 1.62 0.05
CA TYR A 150 -11.42 1.63 -1.05
C TYR A 150 -10.49 2.84 -1.01
N GLU A 151 -11.00 4.02 -0.71
CA GLU A 151 -10.18 5.23 -0.51
C GLU A 151 -9.16 5.02 0.62
N THR A 152 -9.60 4.43 1.73
CA THR A 152 -8.73 4.11 2.87
C THR A 152 -7.64 3.10 2.50
N ILE A 153 -7.99 2.03 1.78
CA ILE A 153 -7.04 1.00 1.33
C ILE A 153 -6.02 1.63 0.36
N GLN A 154 -6.48 2.44 -0.59
CA GLN A 154 -5.60 3.12 -1.54
C GLN A 154 -4.66 4.10 -0.84
N TYR A 155 -5.17 4.88 0.11
CA TYR A 155 -4.35 5.77 0.92
C TYR A 155 -3.27 5.00 1.68
N ALA A 156 -3.63 3.90 2.34
CA ALA A 156 -2.69 3.06 3.08
C ALA A 156 -1.62 2.44 2.17
N GLN A 157 -2.00 1.98 0.96
CA GLN A 157 -1.06 1.51 -0.05
C GLN A 157 -0.06 2.61 -0.43
N ASN A 158 -0.56 3.81 -0.76
CA ASN A 158 0.28 4.93 -1.16
C ASN A 158 1.27 5.33 -0.06
N VAL A 159 0.81 5.42 1.19
CA VAL A 159 1.69 5.71 2.33
C VAL A 159 2.79 4.64 2.46
N CYS A 160 2.42 3.37 2.34
CA CYS A 160 3.36 2.25 2.43
C CYS A 160 4.41 2.30 1.31
N THR A 161 3.99 2.46 0.06
CA THR A 161 4.89 2.51 -1.10
C THR A 161 5.78 3.75 -1.08
N SER A 162 5.25 4.90 -0.69
CA SER A 162 6.04 6.12 -0.52
C SER A 162 7.08 5.94 0.57
N LYS A 163 6.78 5.21 1.64
CA LYS A 163 7.76 4.96 2.70
C LYS A 163 8.91 4.05 2.24
N ALA A 164 8.59 3.01 1.45
CA ALA A 164 9.60 2.16 0.82
C ALA A 164 10.50 2.99 -0.11
N SER A 165 9.90 3.84 -0.94
CA SER A 165 10.59 4.79 -1.82
C SER A 165 11.53 5.73 -1.07
N GLU A 166 11.03 6.45 -0.07
CA GLU A 166 11.83 7.37 0.75
C GLU A 166 13.04 6.67 1.38
N THR A 167 12.83 5.44 1.88
CA THR A 167 13.88 4.63 2.51
C THR A 167 14.95 4.27 1.49
N TYR A 168 14.53 3.76 0.32
CA TYR A 168 15.44 3.41 -0.77
C TYR A 168 16.25 4.61 -1.26
N VAL A 169 15.61 5.76 -1.52
CA VAL A 169 16.29 6.98 -1.96
C VAL A 169 17.30 7.46 -0.92
N ARG A 170 16.91 7.53 0.35
CA ARG A 170 17.81 7.93 1.45
C ARG A 170 19.03 7.03 1.54
N ASP A 171 18.81 5.72 1.57
CA ASP A 171 19.86 4.75 1.84
C ASP A 171 20.76 4.55 0.62
N SER A 172 20.22 4.55 -0.60
CA SER A 172 21.01 4.52 -1.83
C SER A 172 21.84 5.78 -2.01
N THR A 173 21.30 6.97 -1.68
CA THR A 173 22.06 8.23 -1.70
C THR A 173 23.26 8.17 -0.77
N LYS A 174 23.08 7.62 0.44
CA LYS A 174 24.17 7.42 1.40
C LYS A 174 25.24 6.49 0.83
N VAL A 175 24.86 5.33 0.29
CA VAL A 175 25.80 4.36 -0.31
C VAL A 175 26.52 4.96 -1.52
N HIS A 176 25.85 5.77 -2.34
CA HIS A 176 26.48 6.49 -3.45
C HIS A 176 27.51 7.53 -2.96
N ALA A 177 27.22 8.27 -1.88
CA ALA A 177 28.17 9.19 -1.29
C ALA A 177 29.41 8.46 -0.74
N GLU A 178 29.21 7.34 -0.04
CA GLU A 178 30.30 6.49 0.46
C GLU A 178 31.16 5.93 -0.68
N LEU A 179 30.55 5.51 -1.80
CA LEU A 179 31.26 5.09 -3.00
C LEU A 179 32.09 6.25 -3.60
N GLN A 180 31.52 7.45 -3.68
CA GLN A 180 32.25 8.62 -4.18
C GLN A 180 33.45 8.98 -3.30
N ASP A 181 33.29 8.92 -1.98
CA ASP A 181 34.38 9.15 -1.03
C ASP A 181 35.48 8.08 -1.16
N CYS A 182 35.11 6.81 -1.32
CA CYS A 182 36.06 5.73 -1.59
C CYS A 182 36.85 5.96 -2.89
N LEU A 183 36.17 6.36 -3.97
CA LEU A 183 36.78 6.67 -5.27
C LEU A 183 37.65 7.94 -5.22
N ALA A 184 37.41 8.83 -4.25
CA ALA A 184 38.25 9.99 -3.97
C ALA A 184 39.45 9.66 -3.06
N GLY A 185 39.61 8.40 -2.63
CA GLY A 185 40.68 7.97 -1.73
C GLY A 185 40.47 8.39 -0.28
N LYS A 186 39.25 8.83 0.10
CA LYS A 186 38.90 9.06 1.51
C LYS A 186 38.61 7.71 2.15
N VAL A 187 39.27 7.43 3.27
CA VAL A 187 39.02 6.20 4.03
C VAL A 187 37.65 6.34 4.71
N PRO A 188 36.79 5.30 4.70
CA PRO A 188 35.55 5.33 5.47
C PRO A 188 35.89 5.60 6.95
N GLU A 189 35.20 6.53 7.60
CA GLU A 189 35.20 6.59 9.07
C GLU A 189 34.60 5.26 9.57
N GLU A 190 35.46 4.33 9.96
CA GLU A 190 35.06 3.29 10.89
C GLU A 190 34.54 3.98 12.14
N SER A 191 33.32 3.64 12.53
CA SER A 191 32.69 4.09 13.76
C SER A 191 33.61 3.72 14.93
N SER A 192 34.42 4.69 15.34
CA SER A 192 35.32 4.55 16.48
C SER A 192 34.45 4.43 17.73
N THR A 193 34.29 3.19 18.20
CA THR A 193 33.69 2.89 19.49
C THR A 193 34.64 3.46 20.54
N SER A 194 34.36 4.68 21.00
CA SER A 194 35.16 5.33 22.03
C SER A 194 34.92 4.63 23.36
N THR A 195 35.91 3.83 23.76
CA THR A 195 36.09 3.25 25.09
C THR A 195 35.93 4.35 26.14
N THR A 196 34.86 4.27 26.93
CA THR A 196 34.65 5.16 28.08
C THR A 196 35.58 4.73 29.20
N GLU A 197 36.72 5.43 29.33
CA GLU A 197 37.62 5.36 30.46
C GLU A 197 36.97 6.10 31.64
N SER A 198 36.38 5.35 32.57
CA SER A 198 35.84 5.89 33.82
C SER A 198 36.97 6.29 34.76
N THR A 199 37.21 7.59 34.89
CA THR A 199 38.04 8.16 35.96
C THR A 199 37.17 8.44 37.17
N SER A 200 37.48 7.77 38.28
CA SER A 200 36.92 8.00 39.62
C SER A 200 37.32 9.37 40.18
N THR A 201 36.35 10.07 40.78
CA THR A 201 36.60 10.99 41.91
C THR A 201 35.44 10.91 42.89
N SER A 202 35.77 10.60 44.15
CA SER A 202 34.88 10.45 45.31
C SER A 202 34.67 11.75 46.08
N ALA A 203 33.59 11.73 46.88
CA ALA A 203 33.26 12.54 48.08
C ALA A 203 32.60 13.91 47.82
N ASP A 204 31.59 14.40 48.55
CA ASP A 204 31.07 14.06 49.88
C ASP A 204 29.64 14.62 50.09
N SER A 205 28.95 14.01 51.05
CA SER A 205 27.66 14.18 51.76
C SER A 205 26.89 15.51 51.78
N THR A 206 25.54 15.40 51.73
CA THR A 206 24.58 15.66 52.85
C THR A 206 23.13 15.46 52.37
N LEU A 207 22.43 14.42 52.82
CA LEU A 207 21.46 14.37 53.94
C LEU A 207 20.23 15.29 53.78
N ASN A 208 19.06 14.71 53.42
CA ASN A 208 17.82 14.74 54.24
C ASN A 208 16.61 14.10 53.52
N THR A 209 16.16 12.98 54.10
CA THR A 209 14.77 12.65 54.51
C THR A 209 13.62 12.57 53.48
N GLU A 210 13.22 11.33 53.20
CA GLU A 210 11.87 10.71 52.98
C GLU A 210 10.60 11.49 53.44
N PRO A 211 9.37 10.99 53.18
CA PRO A 211 8.82 10.34 51.97
C PRO A 211 7.41 10.88 51.62
N PHE A 212 6.92 10.61 50.40
CA PHE A 212 5.57 10.13 50.10
C PHE A 212 5.51 9.69 48.62
#